data_AF-A0A3N5BXA3-F1
#
_entry.id   AF-A0A3N5BXA3-F1
#
_cell.length_a   1.000
_cell.length_b   1.000
_cell.length_c   1.000
_cell.angle_alpha   90.00
_cell.angle_beta   90.00
_cell.angle_gamma   90.00
#
_symmetry.space_group_name_H-M   'P 1'
#
loop_
_entity.id
_entity.type
_entity.pdbx_description
1 polymer ?
#
loop_
_entity_poly.entity_id
_entity_poly.type
_entity_poly.pdbx_seq_one_letter_code
_entity_poly.pdbx_strand_id
1 'polypeptide(L)'
;MAVNPVLVIKVVDNTSVGVRARLYDDFSEHNIVLNSVLTYWWANNMPPAVKFLELFDSVIKRTINEIMPHKTLNLKYEVKADDILENASQIEITLISISADGVGFKIDGKSVFLKDLRKVEEDFEPKEFSTTFDQCIETPDIVLKKYKEMKN
;
A
#
# COMPACT_ATOMS: atom_id res chain seq x y z
N MET A 1 17.46 -18.95 15.10
CA MET A 1 16.03 -18.55 15.09
C MET A 1 15.72 -18.04 13.70
N ALA A 2 14.67 -18.54 13.05
CA ALA A 2 14.22 -17.94 11.80
C ALA A 2 13.63 -16.56 12.13
N VAL A 3 14.25 -15.50 11.61
CA VAL A 3 13.73 -14.14 11.78
C VAL A 3 12.68 -13.94 10.69
N ASN A 4 11.42 -13.87 11.10
CA ASN A 4 10.34 -13.57 10.15
C ASN A 4 10.47 -12.11 9.69
N PRO A 5 10.36 -11.84 8.39
CA PRO A 5 10.36 -10.46 7.91
C PRO A 5 9.17 -9.70 8.47
N VAL A 6 9.35 -8.40 8.68
CA VAL A 6 8.33 -7.51 9.24
C VAL A 6 8.02 -6.42 8.22
N LEU A 7 6.74 -6.19 7.95
CA LEU A 7 6.25 -5.02 7.23
C LEU A 7 5.60 -4.07 8.23
N VAL A 8 6.07 -2.83 8.28
CA VAL A 8 5.54 -1.75 9.10
C VAL A 8 4.85 -0.74 8.20
N ILE A 9 3.60 -0.41 8.49
CA ILE A 9 2.89 0.69 7.81
C ILE A 9 2.43 1.71 8.84
N LYS A 10 2.71 2.98 8.55
CA LYS A 10 2.37 4.10 9.45
C LYS A 10 1.91 5.30 8.65
N VAL A 11 0.93 6.02 9.18
CA VAL A 11 0.66 7.39 8.74
C VAL A 11 1.68 8.30 9.42
N VAL A 12 2.38 9.11 8.63
CA VAL A 12 3.41 10.04 9.08
C VAL A 12 2.88 11.45 8.87
N ASP A 13 2.72 12.17 9.98
CA ASP A 13 2.32 13.59 10.06
C ASP A 13 1.00 13.94 9.35
N ASN A 14 0.10 12.96 9.16
CA ASN A 14 -1.14 13.05 8.37
C ASN A 14 -0.96 13.48 6.91
N THR A 15 0.27 13.63 6.43
CA THR A 15 0.58 14.06 5.06
C THR A 15 1.23 12.96 4.23
N SER A 16 1.62 11.86 4.87
CA SER A 16 2.27 10.76 4.18
C SER A 16 1.97 9.39 4.79
N VAL A 17 2.12 8.36 3.97
CA VAL A 17 2.04 6.96 4.42
C VAL A 17 3.41 6.32 4.21
N GLY A 18 4.05 5.94 5.31
CA GLY A 18 5.34 5.27 5.31
C GLY A 18 5.16 3.75 5.31
N VAL A 19 5.83 3.08 4.38
CA VAL A 19 5.90 1.63 4.26
C VAL A 19 7.35 1.22 4.46
N ARG A 20 7.62 0.43 5.50
CA ARG A 20 8.96 -0.05 5.83
C ARG A 20 8.96 -1.57 5.90
N ALA A 21 9.87 -2.22 5.19
CA ALA A 21 10.09 -3.65 5.32
C ALA A 21 11.45 -3.90 6.00
N ARG A 22 11.52 -4.88 6.90
CA ARG A 22 12.73 -5.28 7.61
C ARG A 22 12.94 -6.79 7.54
N LEU A 23 14.17 -7.21 7.29
CA LEU A 23 14.60 -8.59 7.34
C LEU A 23 16.02 -8.65 7.89
N TYR A 24 16.22 -9.29 9.06
CA TYR A 24 17.48 -9.24 9.82
C TYR A 24 17.92 -7.80 10.12
N ASP A 25 19.11 -7.41 9.63
CA ASP A 25 19.71 -6.08 9.77
C ASP A 25 19.41 -5.16 8.57
N ASP A 26 18.82 -5.70 7.50
CA ASP A 26 18.44 -4.92 6.32
C ASP A 26 17.03 -4.33 6.48
N PHE A 27 16.85 -3.12 5.95
CA PHE A 27 15.54 -2.49 5.82
C PHE A 27 15.44 -1.63 4.55
N SER A 28 14.22 -1.47 4.05
CA SER A 28 13.86 -0.48 3.02
C SER A 28 12.63 0.28 3.51
N GLU A 29 12.56 1.57 3.19
CA GLU A 29 11.43 2.44 3.53
C GLU A 29 11.08 3.36 2.38
N HIS A 30 9.79 3.43 2.08
CA HIS A 30 9.23 4.35 1.09
C HIS A 30 8.06 5.10 1.68
N ASN A 31 7.98 6.38 1.33
CA ASN A 31 6.89 7.25 1.76
C ASN A 31 6.03 7.65 0.56
N ILE A 32 4.72 7.52 0.71
CA ILE A 32 3.73 8.09 -0.20
C ILE A 32 3.39 9.48 0.34
N VAL A 33 3.78 10.54 -0.37
CA VAL A 33 3.43 11.93 -0.01
C VAL A 33 2.05 12.25 -0.56
N LEU A 34 1.04 12.26 0.32
CA LEU A 34 -0.38 12.34 -0.04
C LEU A 34 -0.70 13.61 -0.83
N ASN A 35 -0.26 14.78 -0.35
CA ASN A 35 -0.57 16.07 -1.01
C ASN A 35 -0.12 16.10 -2.47
N SER A 36 1.07 15.58 -2.77
CA SER A 36 1.64 15.58 -4.12
C SER A 36 0.82 14.68 -5.07
N VAL A 37 0.48 13.47 -4.61
CA VAL A 37 -0.25 12.51 -5.45
C VAL A 37 -1.72 12.89 -5.60
N LEU A 38 -2.36 13.39 -4.53
CA LEU A 38 -3.74 13.87 -4.55
C LEU A 38 -3.91 15.04 -5.51
N THR A 39 -3.01 16.04 -5.44
CA THR A 39 -3.04 17.19 -6.35
C THR A 39 -2.98 16.74 -7.81
N TYR A 40 -2.11 15.78 -8.12
CA TYR A 40 -2.01 15.21 -9.47
C TYR A 40 -3.30 14.48 -9.89
N TRP A 41 -3.87 13.64 -9.02
CA TRP A 41 -5.10 12.91 -9.34
C TRP A 41 -6.29 13.84 -9.55
N TRP A 42 -6.44 14.88 -8.71
CA TRP A 42 -7.48 15.90 -8.88
C TRP A 42 -7.31 16.67 -10.19
N ALA A 43 -6.10 17.09 -10.53
CA ALA A 43 -5.83 17.80 -11.78
C ALA A 43 -6.16 16.99 -13.04
N ASN A 44 -6.18 15.65 -12.92
CA ASN A 44 -6.46 14.73 -14.02
C ASN A 44 -7.83 14.02 -13.88
N ASN A 45 -8.71 14.47 -12.99
CA ASN A 45 -10.03 13.85 -12.73
C ASN A 45 -9.95 12.33 -12.46
N MET A 46 -8.92 11.87 -11.75
CA MET A 46 -8.75 10.47 -11.40
C MET A 46 -9.40 10.17 -10.03
N PRO A 47 -10.01 8.98 -9.83
CA PRO A 47 -10.59 8.58 -8.55
C PRO A 47 -9.50 8.37 -7.48
N PRO A 48 -9.39 9.26 -6.46
CA PRO A 48 -8.21 9.28 -5.59
C PRO A 48 -8.06 8.02 -4.71
N ALA A 49 -9.16 7.46 -4.21
CA ALA A 49 -9.10 6.24 -3.39
C ALA A 49 -8.62 5.03 -4.21
N VAL A 50 -9.15 4.84 -5.43
CA VAL A 50 -8.69 3.78 -6.34
C VAL A 50 -7.20 3.95 -6.66
N LYS A 51 -6.78 5.17 -7.01
CA LYS A 51 -5.36 5.45 -7.33
C LYS A 51 -4.43 5.32 -6.14
N PHE A 52 -4.91 5.63 -4.93
CA PHE A 52 -4.15 5.37 -3.73
C PHE A 52 -3.91 3.87 -3.53
N LEU A 53 -4.93 3.02 -3.69
CA LEU A 53 -4.78 1.56 -3.55
C LEU A 53 -3.78 0.99 -4.57
N GLU A 54 -3.85 1.42 -5.84
CA GLU A 54 -2.87 1.03 -6.87
C GLU A 54 -1.44 1.43 -6.48
N LEU A 55 -1.25 2.66 -5.99
CA LEU A 55 0.04 3.16 -5.55
C LEU A 55 0.54 2.43 -4.30
N PHE A 56 -0.35 2.14 -3.36
CA PHE A 56 -0.07 1.44 -2.12
C PHE A 56 0.46 0.03 -2.39
N ASP A 57 -0.21 -0.72 -3.25
CA ASP A 57 0.22 -2.06 -3.69
C ASP A 57 1.62 -2.03 -4.34
N SER A 58 1.84 -1.05 -5.21
CA SER A 58 3.12 -0.83 -5.89
C SER A 58 4.25 -0.50 -4.90
N VAL A 59 3.99 0.38 -3.93
CA VAL A 59 4.99 0.80 -2.93
C VAL A 59 5.32 -0.35 -1.97
N ILE A 60 4.33 -1.13 -1.52
CA ILE A 60 4.59 -2.35 -0.72
C ILE A 60 5.48 -3.30 -1.50
N LYS A 61 5.13 -3.60 -2.75
CA LYS A 61 5.91 -4.50 -3.61
C LYS A 61 7.34 -4.02 -3.80
N ARG A 62 7.54 -2.73 -4.08
CA ARG A 62 8.87 -2.15 -4.24
C ARG A 62 9.68 -2.27 -2.94
N THR A 63 9.09 -1.88 -1.82
CA THR A 63 9.76 -1.90 -0.51
C THR A 63 10.22 -3.32 -0.14
N ILE A 64 9.38 -4.32 -0.40
CA ILE A 64 9.74 -5.72 -0.16
C ILE A 64 10.81 -6.20 -1.15
N ASN A 65 10.73 -5.85 -2.43
CA ASN A 65 11.71 -6.28 -3.43
C ASN A 65 13.14 -5.78 -3.13
N GLU A 66 13.29 -4.60 -2.53
CA GLU A 66 14.61 -4.06 -2.19
C GLU A 66 15.31 -4.87 -1.08
N ILE A 67 14.56 -5.45 -0.13
CA ILE A 67 15.13 -6.32 0.91
C ILE A 67 15.10 -7.80 0.55
N MET A 68 14.11 -8.21 -0.24
CA MET A 68 13.83 -9.59 -0.61
C MET A 68 13.25 -9.60 -2.03
N PRO A 69 14.13 -9.62 -3.06
CA PRO A 69 13.69 -9.73 -4.45
C PRO A 69 12.86 -11.00 -4.65
N HIS A 70 11.64 -10.86 -5.14
CA HIS A 70 10.66 -11.97 -5.23
C HIS A 70 9.92 -11.97 -6.57
N LYS A 71 9.50 -13.15 -7.00
CA LYS A 71 8.72 -13.33 -8.23
C LYS A 71 7.26 -12.96 -8.02
N THR A 72 6.69 -13.33 -6.89
CA THR A 72 5.26 -13.18 -6.60
C THR A 72 5.04 -12.58 -5.23
N LEU A 73 4.22 -11.53 -5.16
CA LEU A 73 3.72 -10.94 -3.92
C LEU A 73 2.23 -11.26 -3.78
N ASN A 74 1.86 -11.93 -2.69
CA ASN A 74 0.46 -12.06 -2.30
C ASN A 74 0.15 -11.03 -1.21
N LEU A 75 -0.81 -10.16 -1.47
CA LEU A 75 -1.20 -9.06 -0.61
C LEU A 75 -2.71 -9.10 -0.41
N LYS A 76 -3.14 -9.29 0.84
CA LYS A 76 -4.54 -9.34 1.23
C LYS A 76 -4.86 -8.24 2.23
N TYR A 77 -5.88 -7.45 1.93
CA TYR A 77 -6.34 -6.36 2.78
C TYR A 77 -7.84 -6.10 2.62
N GLU A 78 -8.45 -5.57 3.67
CA GLU A 78 -9.81 -5.06 3.65
C GLU A 78 -9.76 -3.53 3.47
N VAL A 79 -10.69 -2.98 2.70
CA VAL A 79 -10.90 -1.54 2.57
C VAL A 79 -12.32 -1.22 2.98
N LYS A 80 -12.47 -0.32 3.94
CA LYS A 80 -13.74 0.34 4.27
C LYS A 80 -13.70 1.76 3.72
N ALA A 81 -14.81 2.23 3.21
CA ALA A 81 -14.92 3.56 2.63
C ALA A 81 -16.28 4.18 2.98
N ASP A 82 -16.33 5.51 2.91
CA ASP A 82 -17.54 6.31 3.14
C ASP A 82 -18.47 6.36 1.92
N ASP A 83 -18.03 5.84 0.77
CA ASP A 83 -18.81 5.59 -0.45
C ASP A 83 -18.11 4.50 -1.29
N ILE A 84 -18.61 4.20 -2.48
CA ILE A 84 -17.89 3.41 -3.48
C ILE A 84 -16.50 4.03 -3.75
N LEU A 85 -15.50 3.19 -4.03
CA LEU A 85 -14.10 3.65 -4.16
C LEU A 85 -13.88 4.75 -5.22
N GLU A 86 -14.70 4.78 -6.27
CA GLU A 86 -14.66 5.84 -7.29
C GLU A 86 -14.99 7.23 -6.70
N ASN A 87 -15.84 7.27 -5.66
CA ASN A 87 -16.38 8.48 -5.04
C ASN A 87 -16.00 8.66 -3.57
N ALA A 88 -15.24 7.74 -2.99
CA ALA A 88 -14.87 7.80 -1.58
C ALA A 88 -14.03 9.04 -1.26
N SER A 89 -14.36 9.70 -0.14
CA SER A 89 -13.56 10.79 0.44
C SER A 89 -12.69 10.32 1.59
N GLN A 90 -13.05 9.17 2.19
CA GLN A 90 -12.34 8.54 3.28
C GLN A 90 -12.22 7.05 3.04
N ILE A 91 -11.05 6.48 3.34
CA ILE A 91 -10.85 5.04 3.33
C ILE A 91 -10.06 4.59 4.57
N GLU A 92 -10.42 3.42 5.08
CA GLU A 92 -9.66 2.66 6.06
C GLU A 92 -9.18 1.36 5.41
N ILE A 93 -7.87 1.16 5.36
CA ILE A 93 -7.24 -0.04 4.82
C ILE A 93 -6.74 -0.86 5.99
N THR A 94 -7.14 -2.13 6.10
CA THR A 94 -6.65 -3.08 7.10
C THR A 94 -5.92 -4.21 6.43
N LEU A 95 -4.60 -4.29 6.62
CA LEU A 95 -3.79 -5.40 6.11
C LEU A 95 -4.10 -6.70 6.85
N ILE A 96 -4.39 -7.75 6.09
CA ILE A 96 -4.74 -9.08 6.63
C ILE A 96 -3.51 -10.00 6.58
N SER A 97 -2.92 -10.16 5.39
CA SER A 97 -1.77 -11.04 5.20
C SER A 97 -0.93 -10.63 4.02
N ILE A 98 0.38 -10.82 4.15
CA ILE A 98 1.35 -10.52 3.09
C ILE A 98 2.36 -11.67 3.02
N SER A 99 2.62 -12.16 1.82
CA SER A 99 3.70 -13.12 1.57
C SER A 99 4.41 -12.85 0.24
N ALA A 100 5.72 -13.10 0.21
CA ALA A 100 6.53 -13.01 -0.99
C ALA A 100 7.21 -14.36 -1.26
N ASP A 101 6.98 -14.95 -2.43
CA ASP A 101 7.46 -16.29 -2.80
C ASP A 101 7.23 -17.37 -1.71
N GLY A 102 6.09 -17.28 -1.01
CA GLY A 102 5.70 -18.20 0.07
C GLY A 102 6.23 -17.83 1.47
N VAL A 103 7.06 -16.79 1.60
CA VAL A 103 7.52 -16.29 2.91
C VAL A 103 6.54 -15.25 3.45
N GLY A 104 5.91 -15.56 4.58
CA GLY A 104 4.96 -14.66 5.25
C GLY A 104 5.64 -13.53 6.03
N PHE A 105 5.04 -12.34 5.98
CA PHE A 105 5.48 -11.16 6.71
C PHE A 105 4.64 -10.97 7.98
N LYS A 106 5.28 -10.62 9.08
CA LYS A 106 4.59 -10.06 10.25
C LYS A 106 4.20 -8.62 9.93
N ILE A 107 2.93 -8.27 10.13
CA ILE A 107 2.43 -6.90 9.92
C ILE A 107 2.45 -6.15 11.24
N ASP A 108 3.08 -4.98 11.25
CA ASP A 108 3.10 -4.03 12.36
C ASP A 108 2.49 -2.69 11.89
N GLY A 109 1.55 -2.13 12.65
CA GLY A 109 0.70 -1.04 12.15
C GLY A 109 -0.30 -1.52 11.08
N LYS A 110 -1.35 -2.21 11.51
CA LYS A 110 -2.25 -2.98 10.62
C LYS A 110 -3.23 -2.14 9.80
N SER A 111 -3.55 -0.92 10.25
CA SER A 111 -4.53 -0.09 9.58
C SER A 111 -3.98 1.28 9.19
N VAL A 112 -4.41 1.73 8.02
CA VAL A 112 -4.15 3.07 7.48
C VAL A 112 -5.49 3.73 7.27
N PHE A 113 -5.67 4.91 7.84
CA PHE A 113 -6.89 5.69 7.68
C PHE A 113 -6.57 7.00 6.97
N LEU A 114 -7.26 7.25 5.86
CA LEU A 114 -7.09 8.43 5.02
C LEU A 114 -8.41 9.18 4.92
N LYS A 115 -8.31 10.51 5.01
CA LYS A 115 -9.41 11.46 4.86
C LYS A 115 -9.09 12.47 3.78
N ASP A 116 -10.10 13.24 3.39
CA ASP A 116 -9.98 14.37 2.48
C ASP A 116 -9.40 13.96 1.10
N LEU A 117 -9.66 12.71 0.68
CA LEU A 117 -9.21 12.19 -0.61
C LEU A 117 -9.88 12.92 -1.78
N ARG A 118 -11.09 13.43 -1.57
CA ARG A 118 -11.80 14.30 -2.51
C ARG A 118 -12.57 15.39 -1.75
N LYS A 119 -12.96 16.43 -2.49
CA LYS A 119 -13.93 17.40 -1.97
C LYS A 119 -15.30 16.76 -1.87
N VAL A 120 -15.94 16.97 -0.73
CA VAL A 120 -17.28 16.49 -0.42
C VAL A 120 -18.24 17.67 -0.55
N GLU A 121 -19.33 17.49 -1.28
CA GLU A 121 -20.40 18.50 -1.39
C GLU A 121 -21.24 18.53 -0.11
N GLU A 122 -21.93 19.64 0.17
CA GLU A 122 -22.66 19.84 1.43
C GLU A 122 -23.80 18.84 1.63
N ASP A 123 -24.34 18.28 0.55
CA ASP A 123 -25.43 17.30 0.48
C ASP A 123 -24.94 15.85 0.35
N PHE A 124 -23.64 15.58 0.57
CA PHE A 124 -23.11 14.22 0.53
C PHE A 124 -23.68 13.35 1.65
N GLU A 125 -24.38 12.28 1.25
CA GLU A 125 -24.82 11.22 2.15
C GLU A 125 -23.83 10.04 2.07
N PRO A 126 -23.08 9.74 3.15
CA PRO A 126 -22.15 8.61 3.16
C PRO A 126 -22.89 7.29 2.94
N LYS A 127 -22.33 6.45 2.08
CA LYS A 127 -22.78 5.09 1.85
C LYS A 127 -21.65 4.12 2.17
N GLU A 128 -21.62 3.67 3.41
CA GLU A 128 -20.57 2.76 3.87
C GLU A 128 -20.41 1.57 2.93
N PHE A 129 -19.17 1.38 2.47
CA PHE A 129 -18.77 0.32 1.57
C PHE A 129 -17.59 -0.42 2.20
N SER A 130 -17.59 -1.75 2.10
CA SER A 130 -16.45 -2.57 2.47
C SER A 130 -16.17 -3.58 1.38
N THR A 131 -14.89 -3.80 1.09
CA THR A 131 -14.44 -4.83 0.15
C THR A 131 -13.12 -5.43 0.61
N THR A 132 -12.86 -6.67 0.19
CA THR A 132 -11.58 -7.34 0.42
C THR A 132 -10.84 -7.48 -0.91
N PHE A 133 -9.57 -7.11 -0.90
CA PHE A 133 -8.65 -7.33 -2.01
C PHE A 133 -7.75 -8.52 -1.68
N ASP A 134 -7.60 -9.42 -2.65
CA ASP A 134 -6.69 -10.56 -2.61
C ASP A 134 -5.83 -10.49 -3.89
N GLN A 135 -4.70 -9.78 -3.79
CA GLN A 135 -3.85 -9.44 -4.92
C GLN A 135 -2.69 -10.42 -5.02
N CYS A 136 -2.43 -10.89 -6.23
CA CYS A 136 -1.23 -11.64 -6.59
C CYS A 136 -0.46 -10.81 -7.64
N ILE A 137 0.65 -10.20 -7.23
CA ILE A 137 1.40 -9.24 -8.03
C ILE A 137 2.73 -9.85 -8.46
N GLU A 138 2.89 -10.09 -9.77
CA GLU A 138 4.10 -10.70 -10.34
C GLU A 138 5.17 -9.67 -10.68
N THR A 139 6.43 -9.99 -10.37
CA THR A 139 7.60 -9.21 -10.78
C THR A 139 8.13 -9.74 -12.12
N PRO A 140 8.21 -8.90 -13.17
CA PRO A 140 8.82 -9.29 -14.45
C PRO A 140 10.28 -9.71 -14.26
N ASP A 141 10.76 -10.69 -15.02
CA ASP A 141 12.10 -11.28 -14.82
C ASP A 141 13.23 -10.25 -14.98
N ILE A 142 13.07 -9.31 -15.91
CA ILE A 142 14.02 -8.21 -16.12
C ILE A 142 14.13 -7.33 -14.87
N VAL A 143 13.01 -7.06 -14.20
CA VAL A 143 12.95 -6.24 -12.98
C VAL A 143 13.52 -7.04 -11.80
N LEU A 144 13.15 -8.31 -11.68
CA LEU A 144 13.65 -9.20 -10.64
C LEU A 144 15.18 -9.35 -10.71
N LYS A 145 15.72 -9.49 -11.92
CA LYS A 145 17.18 -9.55 -12.13
C LYS A 145 17.87 -8.30 -11.59
N LYS A 146 17.35 -7.11 -11.88
CA LYS A 146 17.91 -5.84 -11.38
C LYS A 146 17.93 -5.78 -9.86
N TYR A 147 16.84 -6.16 -9.19
CA TYR A 147 16.81 -6.18 -7.72
C TYR A 147 17.82 -7.18 -7.12
N LYS A 148 18.01 -8.34 -7.76
CA LYS A 148 19.04 -9.30 -7.35
C LYS A 148 20.46 -8.78 -7.55
N GLU A 149 20.71 -8.05 -8.63
CA GLU A 149 22.02 -7.42 -8.91
C GLU A 149 22.34 -6.29 -7.91
N MET A 150 21.34 -5.52 -7.47
CA MET A 150 21.53 -4.43 -6.49
C MET A 150 21.85 -4.91 -5.07
N LYS A 151 21.58 -6.18 -4.75
CA LYS A 151 21.81 -6.77 -3.42
C LYS A 151 23.20 -7.44 -3.29
N ASN A 152 23.85 -7.73 -4.40
CA ASN A 152 25.19 -8.34 -4.47
C ASN A 152 26.28 -7.28 -4.57
#